data_AF-A0A2K8KNU9-F1
#
_entry.id   AF-A0A2K8KNU9-F1
#
_cell.length_a   1.000
_cell.length_b   1.000
_cell.length_c   1.000
_cell.angle_alpha   90.00
_cell.angle_beta   90.00
_cell.angle_gamma   90.00
#
_symmetry.space_group_name_H-M   'P 1'
#
loop_
_entity.id
_entity.type
_entity.pdbx_description
1 polymer ?
#
loop_
_entity_poly.entity_id
_entity_poly.type
_entity_poly.pdbx_seq_one_letter_code
_entity_poly.pdbx_strand_id
1 'polypeptide(L)'
;MFLRNLEDLGSYFKRTEYLKYLDENNLNHKSRWYIKKISRLIQDKKALIVFKHWLLWRWINKNFELTEKFSAQLKHNLKKLKISANAKEEAFLLQLEELVFNSWRPLKELPVKFEIAKKEQINLIQTNVIVHRLVMGEKNLKPKMIGDFDIYFSNKKMYLTNENQEIFSVLAYEDIIEVKQERYGLIISTKYENFLYRGRNRLLTYLLLQRMVPSLHLDIAKLDDLYQYFDYWNKIINKIY
;
A
#
# COMPACT_ATOMS: atom_id res chain seq x y z
N MET A 1 0.66 12.16 1.10
CA MET A 1 1.15 11.98 -0.24
C MET A 1 0.41 12.93 -1.17
N PHE A 2 -0.92 13.08 -1.03
CA PHE A 2 -1.68 14.11 -1.77
C PHE A 2 -1.76 15.49 -1.10
N LEU A 3 -1.45 15.61 0.20
CA LEU A 3 -1.29 16.91 0.85
C LEU A 3 0.02 17.55 0.36
N ARG A 4 -0.10 18.66 -0.38
CA ARG A 4 1.04 19.47 -0.82
C ARG A 4 1.27 20.58 0.21
N ASN A 5 2.49 20.65 0.75
CA ASN A 5 2.87 21.74 1.66
C ASN A 5 2.79 23.08 0.94
N LEU A 6 2.30 24.07 1.68
CA LEU A 6 2.33 25.47 1.28
C LEU A 6 3.16 26.20 2.32
N GLU A 7 4.17 26.93 1.84
CA GLU A 7 4.95 27.88 2.66
C GLU A 7 4.17 29.19 2.91
N ASP A 8 2.94 29.31 2.39
CA ASP A 8 2.14 30.55 2.41
C ASP A 8 0.84 30.44 3.24
N LEU A 9 0.73 31.27 4.28
CA LEU A 9 -0.43 31.44 5.15
C LEU A 9 -1.68 31.94 4.40
N GLY A 10 -1.52 32.75 3.35
CA GLY A 10 -2.64 33.26 2.54
C GLY A 10 -3.40 32.16 1.82
N SER A 11 -2.72 31.05 1.52
CA SER A 11 -3.33 29.87 0.94
C SER A 11 -4.17 29.07 1.94
N TYR A 12 -4.00 29.24 3.25
CA TYR A 12 -4.87 28.64 4.28
C TYR A 12 -6.23 29.36 4.36
N PHE A 13 -6.23 30.69 4.43
CA PHE A 13 -7.47 31.49 4.48
C PHE A 13 -8.33 31.34 3.22
N LYS A 14 -7.71 31.14 2.05
CA LYS A 14 -8.45 30.83 0.81
C LYS A 14 -9.13 29.45 0.84
N ARG A 15 -8.64 28.49 1.64
CA ARG A 15 -9.28 27.16 1.75
C ARG A 15 -10.66 27.24 2.40
N THR A 16 -10.81 28.00 3.48
CA THR A 16 -12.10 28.19 4.15
C THR A 16 -13.13 28.83 3.23
N GLU A 17 -12.71 29.76 2.37
CA GLU A 17 -13.59 30.35 1.37
C GLU A 17 -14.03 29.35 0.28
N TYR A 18 -13.19 28.40 -0.10
CA TYR A 18 -13.51 27.42 -1.14
C TYR A 18 -14.34 26.24 -0.63
N LEU A 19 -14.28 25.94 0.68
CA LEU A 19 -15.06 24.88 1.32
C LEU A 19 -16.57 25.04 1.13
N LYS A 20 -17.08 26.28 1.06
CA LYS A 20 -18.51 26.54 0.80
C LYS A 20 -19.00 25.97 -0.53
N TYR A 21 -18.08 25.72 -1.47
CA TYR A 21 -18.39 25.20 -2.79
C TYR A 21 -18.13 23.70 -2.93
N LEU A 22 -17.07 23.21 -2.28
CA LEU A 22 -16.59 21.85 -2.44
C LEU A 22 -15.88 21.40 -1.16
N ASP A 23 -16.26 20.26 -0.61
CA ASP A 23 -15.67 19.66 0.60
C ASP A 23 -15.58 18.14 0.45
N GLU A 24 -14.94 17.46 1.41
CA GLU A 24 -14.74 16.02 1.35
C GLU A 24 -16.05 15.22 1.44
N ASN A 25 -17.14 15.81 1.93
CA ASN A 25 -18.44 15.14 2.05
C ASN A 25 -19.22 15.20 0.74
N ASN A 26 -19.09 16.32 0.02
CA ASN A 26 -19.86 16.58 -1.19
C ASN A 26 -19.09 16.29 -2.48
N LEU A 27 -17.78 15.98 -2.40
CA LEU A 27 -16.92 15.74 -3.57
C LEU A 27 -17.52 14.73 -4.54
N ASN A 28 -18.09 13.63 -4.04
CA ASN A 28 -18.68 12.59 -4.88
C ASN A 28 -19.98 13.07 -5.56
N HIS A 29 -20.80 13.87 -4.88
CA HIS A 29 -22.10 14.33 -5.36
C HIS A 29 -22.01 15.48 -6.38
N LYS A 30 -21.00 16.35 -6.28
CA LYS A 30 -20.85 17.47 -7.23
C LYS A 30 -20.42 16.96 -8.61
N SER A 31 -20.95 17.47 -9.71
CA SER A 31 -20.51 17.01 -11.04
C SER A 31 -19.16 17.61 -11.45
N ARG A 32 -18.47 16.97 -12.41
CA ARG A 32 -17.25 17.54 -13.04
C ARG A 32 -17.50 18.92 -13.64
N TRP A 33 -18.70 19.14 -14.19
CA TRP A 33 -19.11 20.42 -14.75
C TRP A 33 -19.25 21.50 -13.67
N TYR A 34 -19.87 21.18 -12.54
CA TYR A 34 -19.99 22.10 -11.40
C TYR A 34 -18.62 22.53 -10.87
N ILE A 35 -17.70 21.57 -10.69
CA ILE A 35 -16.33 21.86 -10.28
C ILE A 35 -15.60 22.74 -11.30
N LYS A 36 -15.81 22.50 -12.61
CA LYS A 36 -15.28 23.35 -13.68
C LYS A 36 -15.84 24.77 -13.61
N LYS A 37 -17.14 24.93 -13.31
CA LYS A 37 -17.79 26.24 -13.15
C LYS A 37 -17.17 27.04 -12.01
N ILE A 38 -17.04 26.44 -10.82
CA ILE A 38 -16.39 27.10 -9.67
C ILE A 38 -14.92 27.40 -9.95
N SER A 39 -14.20 26.46 -10.57
CA SER A 39 -12.78 26.65 -10.93
C SER A 39 -12.53 27.85 -11.87
N ARG A 40 -13.56 28.30 -12.61
CA ARG A 40 -13.50 29.50 -13.44
C ARG A 40 -13.69 30.79 -12.64
N LEU A 41 -14.46 30.75 -11.55
CA LEU A 41 -14.70 31.90 -10.66
C LEU A 41 -13.47 32.24 -9.81
N ILE A 42 -12.64 31.26 -9.52
CA ILE A 42 -11.42 31.44 -8.71
C ILE A 42 -10.28 31.94 -9.61
N GLN A 43 -9.82 33.17 -9.36
CA GLN A 43 -8.73 33.80 -10.11
C GLN A 43 -7.36 33.17 -9.77
N ASP A 44 -7.11 32.88 -8.49
CA ASP A 44 -5.85 32.28 -8.03
C ASP A 44 -5.76 30.79 -8.38
N LYS A 45 -5.14 30.49 -9.52
CA LYS A 45 -4.98 29.12 -10.01
C LYS A 45 -4.04 28.28 -9.15
N LYS A 46 -3.04 28.88 -8.51
CA LYS A 46 -2.10 28.15 -7.64
C LYS A 46 -2.81 27.71 -6.36
N ALA A 47 -3.52 28.62 -5.69
CA ALA A 47 -4.32 28.29 -4.50
C ALA A 47 -5.40 27.25 -4.83
N LEU A 48 -6.04 27.33 -6.00
CA LEU A 48 -7.02 26.35 -6.45
C LEU A 48 -6.42 24.95 -6.64
N ILE A 49 -5.22 24.84 -7.22
CA ILE A 49 -4.54 23.54 -7.38
C ILE A 49 -4.29 22.93 -6.01
N VAL A 50 -3.73 23.71 -5.07
CA VAL A 50 -3.43 23.16 -3.75
C VAL A 50 -4.69 22.81 -2.95
N PHE A 51 -5.74 23.63 -3.05
CA PHE A 51 -7.03 23.31 -2.46
C PHE A 51 -7.57 21.96 -2.96
N LYS A 52 -7.50 21.67 -4.26
CA LYS A 52 -7.94 20.38 -4.81
C LYS A 52 -7.14 19.20 -4.26
N HIS A 53 -5.82 19.36 -4.12
CA HIS A 53 -4.95 18.35 -3.53
C HIS A 53 -5.26 18.10 -2.05
N TRP A 54 -5.43 19.17 -1.28
CA TRP A 54 -5.83 19.11 0.13
C TRP A 54 -7.21 18.46 0.31
N LEU A 55 -8.18 18.84 -0.52
CA LEU A 55 -9.51 18.27 -0.55
C LEU A 55 -9.49 16.77 -0.84
N LEU A 56 -8.74 16.36 -1.88
CA LEU A 56 -8.58 14.95 -2.23
C LEU A 56 -7.94 14.17 -1.08
N TRP A 57 -6.91 14.74 -0.45
CA TRP A 57 -6.26 14.14 0.71
C TRP A 57 -7.22 13.96 1.90
N ARG A 58 -8.05 14.96 2.22
CA ARG A 58 -9.10 14.83 3.27
C ARG A 58 -10.10 13.74 2.92
N TRP A 59 -10.56 13.72 1.66
CA TRP A 59 -11.47 12.69 1.19
C TRP A 59 -10.86 11.29 1.31
N ILE A 60 -9.58 11.11 0.94
CA ILE A 60 -8.87 9.84 1.11
C ILE A 60 -8.84 9.45 2.59
N ASN A 61 -8.34 10.30 3.49
CA ASN A 61 -8.25 9.96 4.92
C ASN A 61 -9.60 9.58 5.53
N LYS A 62 -10.68 10.23 5.09
CA LYS A 62 -12.03 9.96 5.59
C LYS A 62 -12.63 8.66 5.05
N ASN A 63 -12.29 8.27 3.82
CA ASN A 63 -12.98 7.19 3.10
C ASN A 63 -12.06 6.02 2.72
N PHE A 64 -10.82 5.99 3.24
CA PHE A 64 -9.83 5.00 2.80
C PHE A 64 -10.26 3.59 3.20
N GLU A 65 -10.43 2.75 2.18
CA GLU A 65 -10.69 1.33 2.32
C GLU A 65 -9.89 0.58 1.26
N LEU A 66 -9.36 -0.60 1.59
CA LEU A 66 -8.63 -1.43 0.63
C LEU A 66 -9.61 -2.20 -0.28
N THR A 67 -10.38 -1.49 -1.08
CA THR A 67 -11.42 -2.05 -1.96
C THR A 67 -11.31 -1.54 -3.39
N GLU A 68 -11.84 -2.32 -4.34
CA GLU A 68 -11.95 -1.90 -5.74
C GLU A 68 -12.81 -0.64 -5.87
N LYS A 69 -13.91 -0.58 -5.11
CA LYS A 69 -14.80 0.59 -5.06
C LYS A 69 -14.03 1.86 -4.68
N PHE A 70 -13.21 1.80 -3.63
CA PHE A 70 -12.38 2.94 -3.22
C PHE A 70 -11.37 3.32 -4.31
N SER A 71 -10.63 2.35 -4.86
CA SER A 71 -9.65 2.61 -5.93
C SER A 71 -10.28 3.24 -7.18
N ALA A 72 -11.43 2.72 -7.63
CA ALA A 72 -12.18 3.27 -8.75
C ALA A 72 -12.67 4.70 -8.46
N GLN A 73 -13.19 4.95 -7.26
CA GLN A 73 -13.67 6.27 -6.84
C GLN A 73 -12.52 7.28 -6.73
N LEU A 74 -11.36 6.85 -6.23
CA LEU A 74 -10.15 7.68 -6.17
C LEU A 74 -9.70 8.11 -7.59
N LYS A 75 -9.60 7.17 -8.53
CA LYS A 75 -9.29 7.45 -9.94
C LYS A 75 -10.31 8.41 -10.56
N HIS A 76 -11.60 8.21 -10.26
CA HIS A 76 -12.65 9.12 -10.71
C HIS A 76 -12.45 10.53 -10.15
N ASN A 77 -12.19 10.65 -8.85
CA ASN A 77 -11.99 11.94 -8.18
C ASN A 77 -10.73 12.68 -8.70
N LEU A 78 -9.64 11.98 -8.99
CA LEU A 78 -8.46 12.56 -9.65
C LEU A 78 -8.80 13.20 -11.00
N LYS A 79 -9.50 12.46 -11.89
CA LYS A 79 -9.94 12.94 -13.21
C LYS A 79 -10.92 14.10 -13.10
N LYS A 80 -11.82 14.02 -12.13
CA LYS A 80 -12.86 15.02 -11.84
C LYS A 80 -12.27 16.34 -11.38
N LEU A 81 -11.29 16.30 -10.48
CA LEU A 81 -10.57 17.47 -9.96
C LEU A 81 -9.52 18.01 -10.95
N LYS A 82 -9.15 17.22 -11.96
CA LYS A 82 -8.02 17.47 -12.88
C LYS A 82 -6.70 17.56 -12.11
N ILE A 83 -6.48 16.60 -11.21
CA ILE A 83 -5.22 16.45 -10.49
C ILE A 83 -4.31 15.53 -11.30
N SER A 84 -3.10 16.00 -11.59
CA SER A 84 -2.02 15.16 -12.09
C SER A 84 -1.23 14.62 -10.91
N ALA A 85 -1.10 13.29 -10.86
CA ALA A 85 -0.30 12.62 -9.86
C ALA A 85 1.20 12.85 -10.15
N ASN A 86 1.99 13.05 -9.11
CA ASN A 86 3.46 12.97 -9.20
C ASN A 86 3.93 11.51 -9.02
N ALA A 87 5.22 11.26 -9.20
CA ALA A 87 5.79 9.91 -9.09
C ALA A 87 5.47 9.17 -7.78
N LYS A 88 5.38 9.88 -6.65
CA LYS A 88 4.99 9.28 -5.35
C LYS A 88 3.51 8.92 -5.34
N GLU A 89 2.65 9.83 -5.80
CA GLU A 89 1.20 9.64 -5.91
C GLU A 89 0.86 8.50 -6.87
N GLU A 90 1.56 8.38 -8.00
CA GLU A 90 1.43 7.27 -8.95
C GLU A 90 1.88 5.94 -8.34
N ALA A 91 3.01 5.91 -7.62
CA ALA A 91 3.49 4.71 -6.96
C ALA A 91 2.47 4.16 -5.95
N PHE A 92 1.80 5.03 -5.19
CA PHE A 92 0.70 4.62 -4.31
C PHE A 92 -0.49 4.06 -5.06
N LEU A 93 -0.93 4.70 -6.16
CA LEU A 93 -2.05 4.19 -6.94
C LEU A 93 -1.75 2.77 -7.45
N LEU A 94 -0.53 2.55 -7.94
CA LEU A 94 -0.07 1.24 -8.37
C LEU A 94 -0.03 0.23 -7.22
N GLN A 95 0.52 0.60 -6.06
CA GLN A 95 0.55 -0.28 -4.88
C GLN A 95 -0.86 -0.62 -4.38
N LEU A 96 -1.78 0.35 -4.39
CA LEU A 96 -3.18 0.15 -3.99
C LEU A 96 -3.87 -0.83 -4.96
N GLU A 97 -3.70 -0.62 -6.27
CA GLU A 97 -4.23 -1.51 -7.30
C GLU A 97 -3.66 -2.92 -7.19
N GLU A 98 -2.36 -3.05 -6.93
CA GLU A 98 -1.70 -4.33 -6.74
C GLU A 98 -2.27 -5.08 -5.54
N LEU A 99 -2.48 -4.41 -4.41
CA LEU A 99 -3.07 -5.01 -3.23
C LEU A 99 -4.54 -5.40 -3.47
N VAL A 100 -5.33 -4.51 -4.07
CA VAL A 100 -6.73 -4.81 -4.40
C VAL A 100 -6.79 -5.99 -5.37
N PHE A 101 -6.03 -5.99 -6.45
CA PHE A 101 -6.01 -7.09 -7.41
C PHE A 101 -5.61 -8.42 -6.75
N ASN A 102 -4.57 -8.40 -5.93
CA ASN A 102 -4.11 -9.60 -5.24
C ASN A 102 -5.05 -10.06 -4.13
N SER A 103 -5.99 -9.24 -3.63
CA SER A 103 -6.90 -9.66 -2.55
C SER A 103 -8.03 -10.55 -3.04
N TRP A 104 -8.52 -10.36 -4.26
CA TRP A 104 -9.68 -11.09 -4.79
C TRP A 104 -9.40 -11.95 -6.03
N ARG A 105 -8.29 -11.75 -6.76
CA ARG A 105 -8.07 -12.49 -8.02
C ARG A 105 -8.10 -14.00 -7.81
N PRO A 106 -8.68 -14.80 -8.72
CA PRO A 106 -8.65 -16.26 -8.62
C PRO A 106 -7.22 -16.80 -8.49
N LEU A 107 -7.02 -17.80 -7.63
CA LEU A 107 -5.75 -18.53 -7.51
C LEU A 107 -5.62 -19.46 -8.71
N LYS A 108 -4.84 -19.03 -9.70
CA LYS A 108 -4.46 -19.86 -10.86
C LYS A 108 -3.09 -20.45 -10.62
N GLU A 109 -2.87 -21.66 -11.10
CA GLU A 109 -1.56 -22.29 -11.01
C GLU A 109 -0.53 -21.53 -11.87
N LEU A 110 0.64 -21.29 -11.29
CA LEU A 110 1.77 -20.65 -11.95
C LEU A 110 2.79 -21.73 -12.31
N PRO A 111 3.27 -21.78 -13.57
CA PRO A 111 4.31 -22.72 -13.97
C PRO A 111 5.64 -22.37 -13.28
N VAL A 112 6.32 -23.39 -12.77
CA VAL A 112 7.64 -23.28 -12.13
C VAL A 112 8.59 -24.32 -12.69
N LYS A 113 9.90 -24.02 -12.68
CA LYS A 113 10.98 -24.90 -13.17
C LYS A 113 11.48 -25.87 -12.11
N PHE A 114 11.20 -25.61 -10.83
CA PHE A 114 11.60 -26.47 -9.72
C PHE A 114 10.54 -27.52 -9.39
N GLU A 115 10.98 -28.62 -8.79
CA GLU A 115 10.08 -29.70 -8.38
C GLU A 115 9.21 -29.27 -7.19
N ILE A 116 7.91 -29.55 -7.30
CA ILE A 116 6.92 -29.34 -6.23
C ILE A 116 6.27 -30.68 -5.87
N ALA A 117 5.75 -30.81 -4.65
CA ALA A 117 5.08 -32.04 -4.24
C ALA A 117 3.81 -32.28 -5.08
N LYS A 118 3.43 -33.55 -5.32
CA LYS A 118 2.32 -33.93 -6.22
C LYS A 118 0.95 -33.29 -5.93
N LYS A 119 0.71 -32.73 -4.74
CA LYS A 119 -0.54 -32.06 -4.34
C LYS A 119 -0.34 -30.58 -3.98
N GLU A 120 0.83 -30.06 -4.29
CA GLU A 120 1.21 -28.69 -4.05
C GLU A 120 1.03 -27.89 -5.33
N GLN A 121 0.49 -26.68 -5.19
CA GLN A 121 0.27 -25.77 -6.31
C GLN A 121 0.81 -24.40 -5.94
N ILE A 122 1.53 -23.79 -6.87
CA ILE A 122 2.03 -22.43 -6.74
C ILE A 122 0.98 -21.50 -7.36
N ASN A 123 0.51 -20.50 -6.61
CA ASN A 123 -0.59 -19.65 -7.08
C ASN A 123 -0.25 -18.16 -7.13
N LEU A 124 0.70 -17.73 -6.31
CA LEU A 124 1.07 -16.33 -6.19
C LEU A 124 2.59 -16.21 -6.23
N ILE A 125 3.06 -15.07 -6.73
CA ILE A 125 4.46 -14.70 -6.79
C ILE A 125 4.62 -13.25 -6.36
N GLN A 126 5.70 -12.97 -5.67
CA GLN A 126 6.18 -11.62 -5.41
C GLN A 126 7.66 -11.54 -5.77
N THR A 127 8.03 -10.65 -6.68
CA THR A 127 9.41 -10.52 -7.15
C THR A 127 10.17 -9.44 -6.38
N ASN A 128 11.51 -9.51 -6.43
CA ASN A 128 12.43 -8.52 -5.85
C ASN A 128 12.17 -8.23 -4.36
N VAL A 129 12.04 -9.28 -3.56
CA VAL A 129 11.87 -9.19 -2.11
C VAL A 129 13.22 -9.29 -1.43
N ILE A 130 13.61 -8.23 -0.73
CA ILE A 130 14.83 -8.22 0.07
C ILE A 130 14.53 -8.89 1.41
N VAL A 131 15.23 -9.97 1.73
CA VAL A 131 15.01 -10.74 2.96
C VAL A 131 16.19 -10.58 3.91
N HIS A 132 15.90 -10.34 5.19
CA HIS A 132 16.89 -10.25 6.26
C HIS A 132 16.57 -11.26 7.35
N ARG A 133 17.61 -11.83 7.95
CA ARG A 133 17.51 -12.46 9.26
C ARG A 133 17.57 -11.37 10.33
N LEU A 134 16.65 -11.40 11.30
CA LEU A 134 16.72 -10.53 12.47
C LEU A 134 17.50 -11.24 13.56
N VAL A 135 18.68 -10.74 13.86
CA VAL A 135 19.57 -11.32 14.88
C VAL A 135 19.60 -10.39 16.10
N MET A 136 19.58 -10.97 17.30
CA MET A 136 19.81 -10.19 18.52
C MET A 136 21.24 -9.65 18.52
N GLY A 137 21.39 -8.34 18.41
CA GLY A 137 22.65 -7.65 18.69
C GLY A 137 22.77 -7.29 20.17
N GLU A 138 23.91 -6.73 20.56
CA GLU A 138 24.24 -6.37 21.96
C GLU A 138 23.21 -5.47 22.66
N LYS A 139 22.40 -4.69 21.91
CA LYS A 139 21.39 -3.79 22.48
C LYS A 139 20.05 -3.76 21.73
N ASN A 140 19.96 -4.31 20.51
CA ASN A 140 18.78 -4.25 19.65
C ASN A 140 18.80 -5.35 18.58
N LEU A 141 17.62 -5.71 18.04
CA LEU A 141 17.49 -6.54 16.84
C LEU A 141 18.15 -5.83 15.64
N LYS A 142 19.18 -6.45 15.05
CA LYS A 142 19.85 -5.93 13.86
C LYS A 142 19.50 -6.81 12.65
N PRO A 143 19.01 -6.22 11.54
CA PRO A 143 18.76 -6.97 10.32
C PRO A 143 20.08 -7.32 9.62
N LYS A 144 20.30 -8.60 9.36
CA LYS A 144 21.38 -9.12 8.52
C LYS A 144 20.79 -9.55 7.18
N MET A 145 21.18 -8.89 6.09
CA MET A 145 20.68 -9.22 4.76
C MET A 145 21.06 -10.65 4.37
N ILE A 146 20.08 -11.41 3.90
CA ILE A 146 20.26 -12.74 3.34
C ILE A 146 20.44 -12.62 1.83
N GLY A 147 19.60 -11.81 1.18
CA GLY A 147 19.64 -11.59 -0.27
C GLY A 147 18.33 -11.02 -0.81
N ASP A 148 18.26 -10.95 -2.13
CA ASP A 148 17.10 -10.53 -2.90
C ASP A 148 16.51 -11.75 -3.62
N PHE A 149 15.19 -11.93 -3.49
CA PHE A 149 14.53 -13.16 -3.93
C PHE A 149 13.22 -12.89 -4.66
N ASP A 150 12.88 -13.81 -5.55
CA ASP A 150 11.52 -14.03 -5.99
C ASP A 150 10.86 -15.05 -5.05
N ILE A 151 9.71 -14.69 -4.50
CA ILE A 151 8.97 -15.52 -3.56
C ILE A 151 7.76 -16.11 -4.24
N TYR A 152 7.74 -17.43 -4.34
CA TYR A 152 6.62 -18.21 -4.86
C TYR A 152 5.83 -18.77 -3.69
N PHE A 153 4.52 -18.56 -3.70
CA PHE A 153 3.61 -18.98 -2.62
C PHE A 153 2.80 -20.16 -3.11
N SER A 154 2.97 -21.29 -2.43
CA SER A 154 2.15 -22.48 -2.64
C SER A 154 1.02 -22.56 -1.63
N ASN A 155 0.13 -23.55 -1.75
CA ASN A 155 -0.85 -23.86 -0.72
C ASN A 155 -0.26 -24.42 0.59
N LYS A 156 1.07 -24.59 0.71
CA LYS A 156 1.73 -25.20 1.89
C LYS A 156 2.94 -24.42 2.42
N LYS A 157 3.66 -23.71 1.56
CA LYS A 157 4.95 -23.09 1.88
C LYS A 157 5.28 -21.97 0.90
N MET A 158 6.28 -21.18 1.28
CA MET A 158 6.92 -20.22 0.38
C MET A 158 8.26 -20.76 -0.08
N TYR A 159 8.58 -20.49 -1.34
CA TYR A 159 9.88 -20.77 -1.93
C TYR A 159 10.56 -19.45 -2.24
N LEU A 160 11.77 -19.26 -1.71
CA LEU A 160 12.63 -18.14 -2.03
C LEU A 160 13.59 -18.61 -3.12
N THR A 161 13.52 -18.00 -4.30
CA THR A 161 14.33 -18.36 -5.44
C THR A 161 15.11 -17.17 -5.98
N ASN A 162 16.13 -17.45 -6.78
CA ASN A 162 16.75 -16.46 -7.65
C ASN A 162 15.96 -16.27 -8.96
N GLU A 163 16.47 -15.43 -9.86
CA GLU A 163 15.89 -15.14 -11.18
C GLU A 163 15.79 -16.39 -12.09
N ASN A 164 16.64 -17.39 -11.87
CA ASN A 164 16.63 -18.66 -12.60
C ASN A 164 15.64 -19.69 -12.03
N GLN A 165 14.89 -19.33 -10.97
CA GLN A 165 14.01 -20.21 -10.20
C GLN A 165 14.76 -21.34 -9.46
N GLU A 166 16.03 -21.13 -9.12
CA GLU A 166 16.75 -22.04 -8.23
C GLU A 166 16.35 -21.76 -6.78
N ILE A 167 15.96 -22.80 -6.05
CA ILE A 167 15.50 -22.67 -4.66
C ILE A 167 16.68 -22.39 -3.75
N PHE A 168 16.65 -21.24 -3.07
CA PHE A 168 17.59 -20.88 -2.02
C PHE A 168 17.08 -21.32 -0.64
N SER A 169 15.80 -21.09 -0.36
CA SER A 169 15.20 -21.42 0.93
C SER A 169 13.71 -21.73 0.79
N VAL A 170 13.18 -22.46 1.76
CA VAL A 170 11.78 -22.84 1.85
C VAL A 170 11.28 -22.51 3.25
N LEU A 171 10.12 -21.85 3.33
CA LEU A 171 9.42 -21.60 4.60
C LEU A 171 8.08 -22.31 4.60
N ALA A 172 7.95 -23.35 5.42
CA ALA A 172 6.67 -24.02 5.64
C ALA A 172 5.73 -23.12 6.44
N TYR A 173 4.45 -23.07 6.05
CA TYR A 173 3.47 -22.23 6.74
C TYR A 173 3.22 -22.68 8.19
N GLU A 174 3.34 -23.97 8.45
CA GLU A 174 3.21 -24.55 9.80
C GLU A 174 4.33 -24.12 10.76
N ASP A 175 5.42 -23.55 10.24
CA ASP A 175 6.50 -23.01 11.06
C ASP A 175 6.33 -21.53 11.38
N ILE A 176 5.37 -20.84 10.76
CA ILE A 176 5.07 -19.44 11.04
C ILE A 176 4.27 -19.36 12.34
N ILE A 177 4.81 -18.64 13.32
CA ILE A 177 4.17 -18.37 14.61
C ILE A 177 3.41 -17.05 14.55
N GLU A 178 4.04 -16.01 14.01
CA GLU A 178 3.48 -14.66 13.99
C GLU A 178 3.91 -13.93 12.72
N VAL A 179 3.00 -13.08 12.23
CA VAL A 179 3.27 -12.18 11.12
C VAL A 179 2.97 -10.77 11.59
N LYS A 180 4.02 -10.00 11.84
CA LYS A 180 3.93 -8.63 12.32
C LYS A 180 4.29 -7.66 11.22
N GLN A 181 3.40 -6.71 10.99
CA GLN A 181 3.68 -5.63 10.08
C GLN A 181 4.58 -4.57 10.73
N GLU A 182 5.56 -4.07 9.96
CA GLU A 182 6.37 -2.92 10.32
C GLU A 182 6.46 -1.91 9.17
N ARG A 183 6.78 -0.65 9.48
CA ARG A 183 6.78 0.41 8.45
C ARG A 183 7.73 0.13 7.29
N TYR A 184 8.80 -0.59 7.57
CA TYR A 184 9.88 -0.89 6.63
C TYR A 184 9.76 -2.28 5.99
N GLY A 185 8.73 -3.07 6.33
CA GLY A 185 8.52 -4.40 5.77
C GLY A 185 7.66 -5.29 6.66
N LEU A 186 7.65 -6.58 6.36
CA LEU A 186 6.91 -7.58 7.11
C LEU A 186 7.88 -8.43 7.93
N ILE A 187 7.65 -8.52 9.23
CA ILE A 187 8.35 -9.47 10.09
C ILE A 187 7.54 -10.77 10.11
N ILE A 188 8.19 -11.87 9.73
CA ILE A 188 7.65 -13.22 9.85
C ILE A 188 8.48 -13.93 10.91
N SER A 189 7.84 -14.24 12.03
CA SER A 189 8.40 -15.01 13.12
C SER A 189 8.10 -16.48 12.92
N THR A 190 9.14 -17.29 12.92
CA THR A 190 9.04 -18.74 12.78
C THR A 190 9.42 -19.42 14.09
N LYS A 191 9.22 -20.73 14.19
CA LYS A 191 9.70 -21.56 15.32
C LYS A 191 11.21 -21.44 15.56
N TYR A 192 11.98 -21.04 14.55
CA TYR A 192 13.44 -21.05 14.58
C TYR A 192 14.01 -19.63 14.63
N GLU A 193 13.54 -18.76 13.75
CA GLU A 193 14.13 -17.44 13.51
C GLU A 193 13.08 -16.40 13.12
N ASN A 194 13.46 -15.13 13.24
CA ASN A 194 12.66 -13.99 12.77
C ASN A 194 13.25 -13.44 11.47
N PHE A 195 12.39 -13.22 10.48
CA PHE A 195 12.78 -12.71 9.17
C PHE A 195 12.07 -11.41 8.86
N LEU A 196 12.79 -10.48 8.23
CA LEU A 196 12.22 -9.24 7.70
C LEU A 196 12.19 -9.31 6.17
N TYR A 197 10.98 -9.33 5.62
CA TYR A 197 10.67 -9.30 4.20
C TYR A 197 10.36 -7.88 3.74
N ARG A 198 11.12 -7.38 2.77
CA ARG A 198 10.94 -6.03 2.21
C ARG A 198 10.72 -6.11 0.71
N GLY A 199 9.46 -6.16 0.31
CA GLY A 199 9.08 -6.02 -1.09
C GLY A 199 8.89 -4.55 -1.50
N ARG A 200 8.82 -4.31 -2.81
CA ARG A 200 8.44 -3.00 -3.39
C ARG A 200 7.10 -2.49 -2.83
N ASN A 201 6.15 -3.40 -2.66
CA ASN A 201 4.93 -3.19 -1.91
C ASN A 201 5.00 -3.93 -0.58
N ARG A 202 5.16 -3.18 0.51
CA ARG A 202 5.48 -3.72 1.85
C ARG A 202 4.35 -4.56 2.44
N LEU A 203 3.12 -4.33 2.00
CA LEU A 203 1.94 -5.04 2.45
C LEU A 203 1.59 -6.24 1.58
N LEU A 204 2.22 -6.39 0.41
CA LEU A 204 1.87 -7.46 -0.51
C LEU A 204 2.16 -8.82 0.11
N THR A 205 3.33 -9.02 0.73
CA THR A 205 3.65 -10.29 1.40
C THR A 205 2.62 -10.64 2.48
N TYR A 206 2.15 -9.64 3.24
CA TYR A 206 1.10 -9.82 4.26
C TYR A 206 -0.20 -10.32 3.62
N LEU A 207 -0.62 -9.67 2.54
CA LEU A 207 -1.81 -10.03 1.80
C LEU A 207 -1.71 -11.42 1.17
N LEU A 208 -0.56 -11.76 0.57
CA LEU A 208 -0.36 -13.08 -0.03
C LEU A 208 -0.41 -14.17 1.05
N LEU A 209 0.21 -13.95 2.21
CA LEU A 209 0.09 -14.87 3.35
C LEU A 209 -1.33 -14.99 3.87
N GLN A 210 -2.07 -13.88 3.99
CA GLN A 210 -3.49 -13.92 4.37
C GLN A 210 -4.30 -14.84 3.46
N ARG A 211 -4.00 -14.85 2.16
CA ARG A 211 -4.70 -15.68 1.18
C ARG A 211 -4.30 -17.15 1.24
N MET A 212 -3.01 -17.42 1.46
CA MET A 212 -2.49 -18.79 1.43
C MET A 212 -2.58 -19.50 2.79
N VAL A 213 -2.67 -18.76 3.89
CA VAL A 213 -2.63 -19.30 5.25
C VAL A 213 -3.77 -18.74 6.11
N PRO A 214 -5.03 -19.17 5.88
CA PRO A 214 -6.18 -18.67 6.65
C PRO A 214 -6.07 -18.85 8.17
N SER A 215 -5.32 -19.87 8.63
CA SER A 215 -5.11 -20.16 10.05
C SER A 215 -4.30 -19.10 10.79
N LEU A 216 -3.57 -18.22 10.09
CA LEU A 216 -2.89 -17.08 10.70
C LEU A 216 -3.84 -15.93 11.04
N HIS A 217 -5.12 -16.02 10.62
CA HIS A 217 -6.15 -15.01 10.88
C HIS A 217 -5.75 -13.57 10.49
N LEU A 218 -4.90 -13.45 9.47
CA LEU A 218 -4.45 -12.17 8.94
C LEU A 218 -5.61 -11.45 8.25
N ASP A 219 -5.70 -10.15 8.46
CA ASP A 219 -6.70 -9.31 7.82
C ASP A 219 -6.13 -7.92 7.56
N ILE A 220 -5.71 -7.69 6.32
CA ILE A 220 -5.12 -6.43 5.88
C ILE A 220 -6.08 -5.26 6.08
N ALA A 221 -7.40 -5.49 6.02
CA ALA A 221 -8.41 -4.44 6.18
C ALA A 221 -8.57 -4.00 7.63
N LYS A 222 -8.14 -4.83 8.58
CA LYS A 222 -8.15 -4.52 10.02
C LYS A 222 -6.83 -3.96 10.54
N LEU A 223 -5.82 -3.78 9.68
CA LEU A 223 -4.60 -3.09 10.08
C LEU A 223 -4.94 -1.65 10.45
N ASP A 224 -4.70 -1.31 11.71
CA ASP A 224 -4.89 0.04 12.20
C ASP A 224 -4.12 1.02 11.32
N ASP A 225 -4.77 2.14 11.01
CA ASP A 225 -4.12 3.25 10.32
C ASP A 225 -3.51 2.86 8.96
N LEU A 226 -4.10 1.89 8.23
CA LEU A 226 -3.60 1.36 6.95
C LEU A 226 -3.17 2.43 5.94
N TYR A 227 -3.86 3.57 5.87
CA TYR A 227 -3.46 4.66 4.98
C TYR A 227 -2.06 5.22 5.28
N GLN A 228 -1.63 5.20 6.54
CA GLN A 228 -0.34 5.76 6.99
C GLN A 228 0.86 4.98 6.49
N TYR A 229 0.65 3.74 6.06
CA TYR A 229 1.67 2.97 5.37
C TYR A 229 2.10 3.62 4.08
N PHE A 230 1.14 4.25 3.40
CA PHE A 230 1.35 4.99 2.18
C PHE A 230 1.67 6.45 2.44
N ASP A 231 1.13 7.01 3.53
CA ASP A 231 1.19 8.45 3.83
C ASP A 231 1.77 8.83 5.20
N TYR A 232 2.86 8.18 5.59
CA TYR A 232 3.48 8.41 6.91
C TYR A 232 3.89 9.87 7.13
N TRP A 233 4.59 10.47 6.16
CA TRP A 233 5.18 11.80 6.30
C TRP A 233 4.13 12.90 6.45
N ASN A 234 2.99 12.80 5.76
CA ASN A 234 1.98 13.84 5.87
C ASN A 234 1.17 13.74 7.16
N LYS A 235 1.12 12.59 7.84
CA LYS A 235 0.59 12.53 9.21
C LYS A 235 1.46 13.34 10.18
N ILE A 236 2.79 13.24 10.06
CA ILE A 236 3.69 14.04 10.91
C ILE A 236 3.46 15.52 10.66
N ILE A 237 3.38 15.93 9.40
CA ILE A 237 3.12 17.32 9.01
C ILE A 237 1.74 17.78 9.52
N ASN A 238 0.70 16.96 9.41
CA ASN A 238 -0.65 17.29 9.90
C ASN A 238 -0.79 17.32 11.44
N LYS A 239 0.23 16.91 12.20
CA LYS A 239 0.26 17.15 13.66
C LYS A 239 0.88 18.51 14.01
N ILE A 240 1.58 19.12 13.05
CA ILE A 240 2.31 20.38 13.22
C ILE A 240 1.45 21.57 12.72
N TYR A 241 0.51 21.33 11.81
CA TYR A 241 -0.43 22.30 11.23
C TYR A 241 -1.88 21.90 11.51
#